data_AF-A0A416KPU3-F1
#
_entry.id   AF-A0A416KPU3-F1
#
_cell.length_a   1.000
_cell.length_b   1.000
_cell.length_c   1.000
_cell.angle_alpha   90.00
_cell.angle_beta   90.00
_cell.angle_gamma   90.00
#
_symmetry.space_group_name_H-M   'P 1'
#
loop_
_entity.id
_entity.type
_entity.pdbx_description
1 polymer ?
#
loop_
_entity_poly.entity_id
_entity_poly.type
_entity_poly.pdbx_seq_one_letter_code
_entity_poly.pdbx_strand_id
1 'polypeptide(L)'
;MYNRDIIEQLTQYIFSQNGIADKALLQSSVQQKFHLIKERSVFYCEWFSIRFCKAATRNFGNTVLSLSVLHRYDDRPFFVCLVTPARNYLMLANATFLKKISHSSQALRRDNIKGSFNGSDIMRVFEGIENTPENFEFLYTSHENYTFEENLERLVEATNHIAPTGKRFSPTESQICSIYNAVSRAASFLHSEEYQILNDDLAHRVHAVESEIAIAAFIDNVNLRGRIIEYLITAEDDLKATLIGCLHANHPLPKVFTSDNLGDYEREFDHYLTETDIKTKILFLSSNPKAYNIDKLLSFLSTEKSVYLIYVVAIDKDRTIQTRLCSMFNRQLLSGTRIMKHWAGRNSRGVTQYDGKALESVVENFDFSIDPDAAQNFLSACLNL
;
A
#
# COMPACT_ATOMS: atom_id res chain seq x y z
N MET A 1 -5.41 -3.82 10.54
CA MET A 1 -4.55 -4.99 10.87
C MET A 1 -5.23 -6.28 10.44
N TYR A 2 -4.52 -7.13 9.69
CA TYR A 2 -5.02 -8.43 9.24
C TYR A 2 -4.78 -9.52 10.30
N ASN A 3 -5.83 -10.22 10.74
CA ASN A 3 -5.71 -11.33 11.69
C ASN A 3 -5.74 -12.67 10.96
N ARG A 4 -4.54 -13.22 10.72
CA ARG A 4 -4.35 -14.44 9.93
C ARG A 4 -5.11 -15.63 10.52
N ASP A 5 -4.93 -15.90 11.81
CA ASP A 5 -5.52 -17.09 12.45
C ASP A 5 -7.04 -17.10 12.35
N ILE A 6 -7.69 -15.96 12.61
CA ILE A 6 -9.15 -15.83 12.55
C ILE A 6 -9.66 -15.95 11.11
N ILE A 7 -8.95 -15.37 10.13
CA ILE A 7 -9.36 -15.39 8.72
C ILE A 7 -9.13 -16.77 8.10
N GLU A 8 -8.08 -17.49 8.49
CA GLU A 8 -7.86 -18.89 8.09
C GLU A 8 -8.96 -19.79 8.68
N GLN A 9 -9.31 -19.62 9.96
CA GLN A 9 -10.44 -20.33 10.57
C GLN A 9 -11.77 -20.05 9.87
N LEU A 10 -12.04 -18.79 9.50
CA LEU A 10 -13.23 -18.40 8.73
C LEU A 10 -13.27 -19.11 7.37
N THR A 11 -12.15 -19.07 6.64
CA THR A 11 -12.02 -19.68 5.31
C THR A 11 -12.24 -21.18 5.38
N GLN A 12 -11.53 -21.88 6.26
CA GLN A 12 -11.67 -23.32 6.47
C GLN A 12 -13.10 -23.69 6.82
N TYR A 13 -13.74 -22.91 7.71
CA TYR A 13 -15.11 -23.16 8.09
C TYR A 13 -16.08 -22.99 6.91
N ILE A 14 -16.00 -21.89 6.16
CA ILE A 14 -16.88 -21.68 4.99
C ILE A 14 -16.69 -22.77 3.93
N PHE A 15 -15.45 -23.22 3.70
CA PHE A 15 -15.16 -24.26 2.71
C PHE A 15 -15.56 -25.67 3.18
N SER A 16 -15.57 -25.93 4.49
CA SER A 16 -16.17 -27.16 5.03
C SER A 16 -17.67 -27.27 4.75
N GLN A 17 -18.34 -26.16 4.41
CA GLN A 17 -19.76 -26.07 4.10
C GLN A 17 -20.03 -25.99 2.58
N ASN A 18 -19.06 -26.36 1.74
CA ASN A 18 -19.24 -26.41 0.29
C ASN A 18 -20.35 -27.41 -0.11
N GLY A 19 -21.09 -27.09 -1.18
CA GLY A 19 -22.11 -27.99 -1.74
C GLY A 19 -23.49 -27.94 -1.05
N ILE A 20 -23.63 -27.29 0.10
CA ILE A 20 -24.91 -27.21 0.83
C ILE A 20 -25.91 -26.26 0.14
N ALA A 21 -25.41 -25.19 -0.49
CA ALA A 21 -26.20 -24.20 -1.23
C ALA A 21 -27.28 -23.43 -0.41
N ASP A 22 -27.25 -23.54 0.93
CA ASP A 22 -28.13 -22.80 1.82
C ASP A 22 -27.41 -21.59 2.43
N LYS A 23 -27.77 -20.40 1.91
CA LYS A 23 -27.23 -19.13 2.39
C LYS A 23 -27.68 -18.82 3.82
N ALA A 24 -28.94 -19.10 4.17
CA ALA A 24 -29.47 -18.73 5.48
C ALA A 24 -28.85 -19.59 6.58
N LEU A 25 -28.69 -20.89 6.31
CA LEU A 25 -27.98 -21.80 7.22
C LEU A 25 -26.53 -21.37 7.44
N LEU A 26 -25.79 -21.10 6.35
CA LEU A 26 -24.39 -20.67 6.43
C LEU A 26 -24.26 -19.31 7.16
N GLN A 27 -25.19 -18.39 6.94
CA GLN A 27 -25.23 -17.10 7.66
C GLN A 27 -25.34 -17.31 9.17
N SER A 28 -26.32 -18.09 9.61
CA SER A 28 -26.55 -18.34 11.04
C SER A 28 -25.38 -19.08 11.69
N SER A 29 -24.81 -20.06 11.00
CA SER A 29 -23.72 -20.88 11.53
C SER A 29 -22.40 -20.10 11.64
N VAL A 30 -22.05 -19.30 10.63
CA VAL A 30 -20.89 -18.40 10.68
C VAL A 30 -21.11 -17.30 11.74
N GLN A 31 -22.32 -16.72 11.81
CA GLN A 31 -22.65 -15.71 12.80
C GLN A 31 -22.43 -16.24 14.22
N GLN A 32 -22.94 -17.43 14.53
CA GLN A 32 -22.80 -18.03 15.85
C GLN A 32 -21.34 -18.38 16.16
N LYS A 33 -20.63 -19.01 15.21
CA LYS A 33 -19.25 -19.48 15.43
C LYS A 33 -18.27 -18.34 15.70
N PHE A 34 -18.41 -17.23 15.00
CA PHE A 34 -17.50 -16.08 15.11
C PHE A 34 -18.08 -14.92 15.93
N HIS A 35 -19.22 -15.13 16.59
CA HIS A 35 -19.92 -14.13 17.40
C HIS A 35 -20.17 -12.82 16.64
N LEU A 36 -20.61 -12.92 15.39
CA LEU A 36 -20.76 -11.75 14.52
C LEU A 36 -21.99 -10.92 14.90
N ILE A 37 -21.79 -9.61 14.92
CA ILE A 37 -22.87 -8.64 15.00
C ILE A 37 -23.47 -8.47 13.60
N LYS A 38 -24.79 -8.56 13.49
CA LYS A 38 -25.51 -8.34 12.24
C LYS A 38 -26.05 -6.92 12.20
N GLU A 39 -25.61 -6.15 11.22
CA GLU A 39 -26.22 -4.85 10.89
C GLU A 39 -26.78 -4.90 9.47
N ARG A 40 -28.11 -4.92 9.36
CA ARG A 40 -28.85 -5.13 8.12
C ARG A 40 -28.40 -6.41 7.41
N SER A 41 -27.57 -6.27 6.37
CA SER A 41 -27.14 -7.35 5.48
C SER A 41 -25.68 -7.73 5.65
N VAL A 42 -24.92 -6.97 6.46
CA VAL A 42 -23.50 -7.18 6.79
C VAL A 42 -23.40 -7.81 8.17
N PHE A 43 -22.48 -8.77 8.31
CA PHE A 43 -22.11 -9.40 9.57
C PHE A 43 -20.66 -9.02 9.85
N TYR A 44 -20.32 -8.63 11.07
CA TYR A 44 -18.97 -8.17 11.37
C TYR A 44 -18.56 -8.50 12.81
N CYS A 45 -17.25 -8.49 13.02
CA CYS A 45 -16.62 -8.47 14.32
C CYS A 45 -15.45 -7.48 14.27
N GLU A 46 -14.60 -7.50 15.30
CA GLU A 46 -13.39 -6.70 15.34
C GLU A 46 -12.47 -6.95 14.13
N TRP A 47 -12.36 -8.21 13.68
CA TRP A 47 -11.33 -8.64 12.74
C TRP A 47 -11.73 -8.62 11.26
N PHE A 48 -13.02 -8.73 10.95
CA PHE A 48 -13.50 -8.73 9.58
C PHE A 48 -14.99 -8.38 9.48
N SER A 49 -15.40 -8.03 8.27
CA SER A 49 -16.79 -7.88 7.85
C SER A 49 -17.10 -8.86 6.73
N ILE A 50 -18.32 -9.37 6.67
CA ILE A 50 -18.74 -10.35 5.66
C ILE A 50 -20.17 -10.10 5.18
N ARG A 51 -20.33 -10.17 3.85
CA ARG A 51 -21.61 -10.11 3.16
C ARG A 51 -21.85 -11.41 2.40
N PHE A 52 -22.98 -12.07 2.71
CA PHE A 52 -23.37 -13.30 2.02
C PHE A 52 -24.27 -13.02 0.81
N CYS A 53 -23.87 -13.56 -0.33
CA CYS A 53 -24.57 -13.55 -1.60
C CYS A 53 -24.88 -14.97 -2.05
N LYS A 54 -25.91 -15.16 -2.89
CA LYS A 54 -26.24 -16.46 -3.50
C LYS A 54 -26.36 -16.27 -5.01
N ALA A 55 -25.73 -17.16 -5.78
CA ALA A 55 -25.84 -17.21 -7.23
C ALA A 55 -25.60 -18.63 -7.74
N ALA A 56 -25.89 -18.87 -9.03
CA ALA A 56 -25.66 -20.16 -9.65
C ALA A 56 -24.16 -20.42 -9.95
N THR A 57 -23.40 -19.37 -10.27
CA THR A 57 -21.99 -19.47 -10.68
C THR A 57 -21.12 -18.42 -9.97
N ARG A 58 -19.79 -18.54 -10.10
CA ARG A 58 -18.79 -17.61 -9.54
C ARG A 58 -18.93 -16.17 -10.09
N ASN A 59 -19.44 -16.05 -11.30
CA ASN A 59 -19.67 -14.77 -11.96
C ASN A 59 -21.12 -14.36 -11.71
N PHE A 60 -21.34 -13.37 -10.86
CA PHE A 60 -22.68 -12.93 -10.48
C PHE A 60 -22.79 -11.40 -10.60
N GLY A 61 -23.91 -10.93 -11.17
CA GLY A 61 -24.17 -9.51 -11.39
C GLY A 61 -25.04 -8.85 -10.33
N ASN A 62 -25.46 -9.58 -9.29
CA ASN A 62 -26.39 -9.06 -8.30
C ASN A 62 -25.73 -7.93 -7.48
N THR A 63 -26.55 -6.94 -7.10
CA THR A 63 -26.16 -5.89 -6.16
C THR A 63 -25.70 -6.48 -4.84
N VAL A 64 -24.51 -6.08 -4.40
CA VAL A 64 -23.90 -6.57 -3.16
C VAL A 64 -24.20 -5.63 -2.01
N LEU A 65 -23.79 -4.36 -2.15
CA LEU A 65 -23.88 -3.33 -1.12
C LEU A 65 -23.74 -1.92 -1.71
N SER A 66 -24.24 -0.90 -1.00
CA SER A 66 -23.94 0.49 -1.33
C SER A 66 -22.53 0.89 -0.91
N LEU A 67 -21.89 1.78 -1.66
CA LEU A 67 -20.54 2.27 -1.35
C LEU A 67 -20.49 3.00 0.01
N SER A 68 -21.52 3.76 0.33
CA SER A 68 -21.66 4.44 1.63
C SER A 68 -21.68 3.49 2.82
N VAL A 69 -22.21 2.27 2.65
CA VAL A 69 -22.22 1.27 3.72
C VAL A 69 -20.89 0.55 3.79
N LEU A 70 -20.25 0.26 2.64
CA LEU A 70 -18.90 -0.32 2.59
C LEU A 70 -17.89 0.58 3.31
N HIS A 71 -17.94 1.89 3.12
CA HIS A 71 -17.03 2.85 3.76
C HIS A 71 -16.89 2.65 5.27
N ARG A 72 -17.99 2.29 5.96
CA ARG A 72 -18.00 2.06 7.41
C ARG A 72 -17.22 0.82 7.87
N TYR A 73 -16.86 -0.06 6.94
CA TYR A 73 -16.18 -1.32 7.19
C TYR A 73 -14.92 -1.48 6.32
N ASP A 74 -14.53 -0.44 5.58
CA ASP A 74 -13.37 -0.50 4.69
C ASP A 74 -12.06 -0.55 5.49
N ASP A 75 -12.10 -0.23 6.78
CA ASP A 75 -11.00 -0.28 7.75
C ASP A 75 -10.57 -1.70 8.18
N ARG A 76 -11.31 -2.73 7.74
CA ARG A 76 -11.04 -4.15 8.02
C ARG A 76 -11.29 -5.00 6.78
N PRO A 77 -10.81 -6.25 6.72
CA PRO A 77 -11.12 -7.15 5.61
C PRO A 77 -12.63 -7.25 5.39
N PHE A 78 -13.09 -6.79 4.23
CA PHE A 78 -14.50 -6.86 3.85
C PHE A 78 -14.69 -7.99 2.85
N PHE A 79 -15.25 -9.11 3.32
CA PHE A 79 -15.46 -10.28 2.51
C PHE A 79 -16.84 -10.30 1.86
N VAL A 80 -16.88 -10.79 0.63
CA VAL A 80 -18.11 -11.26 -0.01
C VAL A 80 -18.06 -12.77 -0.11
N CYS A 81 -18.92 -13.44 0.65
CA CYS A 81 -19.11 -14.88 0.59
C CYS A 81 -20.22 -15.20 -0.42
N LEU A 82 -19.84 -15.79 -1.54
CA LEU A 82 -20.76 -16.24 -2.57
C LEU A 82 -21.06 -17.72 -2.39
N VAL A 83 -22.31 -18.01 -2.01
CA VAL A 83 -22.84 -19.36 -1.90
C VAL A 83 -23.35 -19.82 -3.27
N THR A 84 -22.78 -20.89 -3.80
CA THR A 84 -23.24 -21.53 -5.05
C THR A 84 -23.62 -22.99 -4.79
N PRO A 85 -24.32 -23.66 -5.72
CA PRO A 85 -24.67 -25.08 -5.57
C PRO A 85 -23.48 -26.01 -5.36
N ALA A 86 -22.35 -25.76 -6.03
CA ALA A 86 -21.20 -26.65 -5.98
C ALA A 86 -20.23 -26.33 -4.83
N ARG A 87 -19.92 -25.04 -4.63
CA ARG A 87 -18.99 -24.58 -3.59
C ARG A 87 -19.22 -23.12 -3.20
N ASN A 88 -18.70 -22.75 -2.04
CA ASN A 88 -18.66 -21.36 -1.60
C ASN A 88 -17.40 -20.69 -2.15
N TYR A 89 -17.48 -19.39 -2.39
CA TYR A 89 -16.34 -18.55 -2.74
C TYR A 89 -16.23 -17.41 -1.75
N LEU A 90 -15.01 -17.03 -1.42
CA LEU A 90 -14.72 -15.88 -0.58
C LEU A 90 -13.79 -14.95 -1.35
N MET A 91 -14.06 -13.65 -1.32
CA MET A 91 -13.29 -12.62 -2.02
C MET A 91 -13.26 -11.36 -1.16
N LEU A 92 -12.16 -10.63 -1.18
CA LEU A 92 -12.09 -9.27 -0.65
C LEU A 92 -12.85 -8.30 -1.56
N ALA A 93 -13.61 -7.39 -0.96
CA ALA A 93 -14.41 -6.39 -1.66
C ALA A 93 -14.31 -5.00 -1.00
N ASN A 94 -13.23 -4.75 -0.25
CA ASN A 94 -12.81 -3.40 0.12
C ASN A 94 -12.71 -2.50 -1.13
N ALA A 95 -12.78 -1.18 -0.95
CA ALA A 95 -12.89 -0.20 -2.04
C ALA A 95 -11.78 -0.34 -3.09
N THR A 96 -10.57 -0.75 -2.69
CA THR A 96 -9.44 -1.03 -3.60
C THR A 96 -9.76 -2.14 -4.61
N PHE A 97 -10.55 -3.15 -4.23
CA PHE A 97 -10.87 -4.30 -5.07
C PHE A 97 -12.16 -4.14 -5.88
N LEU A 98 -12.65 -2.91 -6.02
CA LEU A 98 -13.84 -2.61 -6.84
C LEU A 98 -13.44 -1.95 -8.16
N LYS A 99 -13.94 -2.46 -9.29
CA LYS A 99 -13.68 -1.90 -10.63
C LYS A 99 -14.37 -0.55 -10.83
N LYS A 100 -15.64 -0.45 -10.42
CA LYS A 100 -16.52 0.71 -10.61
C LYS A 100 -17.75 0.59 -9.70
N ILE A 101 -18.60 1.61 -9.71
CA ILE A 101 -19.91 1.61 -9.04
C ILE A 101 -21.02 1.55 -10.10
N SER A 102 -21.71 0.42 -10.17
CA SER A 102 -22.60 0.12 -11.29
C SER A 102 -24.02 0.68 -11.17
N HIS A 103 -24.58 0.82 -9.97
CA HIS A 103 -26.01 1.13 -9.82
C HIS A 103 -26.24 2.47 -9.15
N SER A 104 -27.21 3.23 -9.67
CA SER A 104 -27.65 4.52 -9.11
C SER A 104 -26.55 5.58 -8.99
N SER A 105 -25.47 5.41 -9.76
CA SER A 105 -24.24 6.20 -9.67
C SER A 105 -24.21 7.45 -10.56
N GLN A 106 -25.31 7.80 -11.22
CA GLN A 106 -25.39 9.01 -12.08
C GLN A 106 -25.10 10.32 -11.33
N ALA A 107 -25.02 10.29 -10.00
CA ALA A 107 -24.61 11.41 -9.16
C ALA A 107 -23.38 11.09 -8.27
N LEU A 108 -22.68 9.97 -8.51
CA LEU A 108 -21.49 9.61 -7.73
C LEU A 108 -20.43 10.67 -7.93
N ARG A 109 -20.06 11.33 -6.83
CA ARG A 109 -19.05 12.39 -6.77
C ARG A 109 -18.28 12.26 -5.46
N ARG A 110 -17.15 12.95 -5.34
CA ARG A 110 -16.35 12.96 -4.09
C ARG A 110 -17.16 13.43 -2.89
N ASP A 111 -18.06 14.38 -3.10
CA ASP A 111 -18.98 14.94 -2.10
C ASP A 111 -20.32 14.18 -1.99
N ASN A 112 -20.57 13.18 -2.84
CA ASN A 112 -21.81 12.41 -2.87
C ASN A 112 -21.56 10.92 -3.18
N ILE A 113 -21.31 10.14 -2.13
CA ILE A 113 -21.01 8.70 -2.18
C ILE A 113 -22.23 7.80 -2.41
N LYS A 114 -23.17 8.23 -3.26
CA LYS A 114 -24.38 7.45 -3.59
C LYS A 114 -24.12 6.49 -4.76
N GLY A 115 -24.42 5.22 -4.52
CA GLY A 115 -24.36 4.15 -5.52
C GLY A 115 -24.09 2.80 -4.88
N SER A 116 -24.24 1.73 -5.66
CA SER A 116 -23.93 0.37 -5.22
C SER A 116 -23.08 -0.39 -6.22
N PHE A 117 -22.32 -1.35 -5.72
CA PHE A 117 -21.51 -2.26 -6.53
C PHE A 117 -22.15 -3.64 -6.61
N ASN A 118 -21.90 -4.31 -7.73
CA ASN A 118 -22.36 -5.65 -8.04
C ASN A 118 -21.23 -6.67 -7.83
N GLY A 119 -21.59 -7.96 -7.80
CA GLY A 119 -20.61 -9.04 -7.72
C GLY A 119 -19.59 -9.09 -8.85
N SER A 120 -19.96 -8.54 -10.02
CA SER A 120 -19.15 -8.40 -11.23
C SER A 120 -18.10 -7.30 -11.11
N ASP A 121 -18.37 -6.32 -10.24
CA ASP A 121 -17.50 -5.17 -10.00
C ASP A 121 -16.34 -5.53 -9.07
N ILE A 122 -16.47 -6.59 -8.28
CA ILE A 122 -15.37 -7.09 -7.44
C ILE A 122 -14.29 -7.69 -8.34
N MET A 123 -13.05 -7.22 -8.18
CA MET A 123 -11.89 -7.70 -8.91
C MET A 123 -11.59 -9.15 -8.54
N ARG A 124 -11.37 -10.00 -9.56
CA ARG A 124 -10.97 -11.41 -9.36
C ARG A 124 -9.45 -11.58 -9.35
N VAL A 125 -8.76 -10.64 -9.98
CA VAL A 125 -7.31 -10.55 -10.03
C VAL A 125 -6.97 -9.07 -9.81
N PHE A 126 -6.03 -8.79 -8.94
CA PHE A 126 -5.50 -7.47 -8.63
C PHE A 126 -3.98 -7.52 -8.81
N GLU A 127 -3.46 -6.77 -9.79
CA GLU A 127 -2.04 -6.73 -10.15
C GLU A 127 -1.41 -8.12 -10.37
N GLY A 128 -2.14 -8.98 -11.08
CA GLY A 128 -1.71 -10.37 -11.34
C GLY A 128 -1.91 -11.34 -10.16
N ILE A 129 -2.37 -10.86 -9.00
CA ILE A 129 -2.64 -11.69 -7.82
C ILE A 129 -4.13 -12.02 -7.73
N GLU A 130 -4.45 -13.31 -7.61
CA GLU A 130 -5.84 -13.76 -7.52
C GLU A 130 -6.47 -13.33 -6.19
N ASN A 131 -7.71 -12.84 -6.25
CA ASN A 131 -8.53 -12.52 -5.08
C ASN A 131 -9.14 -13.80 -4.50
N THR A 132 -8.29 -14.57 -3.85
CA THR A 132 -8.59 -15.86 -3.21
C THR A 132 -7.95 -15.92 -1.82
N PRO A 133 -8.39 -16.84 -0.94
CA PRO A 133 -7.94 -16.87 0.45
C PRO A 133 -6.44 -16.96 0.66
N GLU A 134 -5.74 -17.64 -0.24
CA GLU A 134 -4.29 -17.82 -0.20
C GLU A 134 -3.53 -16.48 -0.29
N ASN A 135 -4.16 -15.45 -0.86
CA ASN A 135 -3.56 -14.13 -1.09
C ASN A 135 -4.17 -13.02 -0.23
N PHE A 136 -5.12 -13.31 0.66
CA PHE A 136 -5.86 -12.27 1.38
C PHE A 136 -4.98 -11.39 2.25
N GLU A 137 -3.95 -11.93 2.90
CA GLU A 137 -3.02 -11.15 3.72
C GLU A 137 -2.29 -10.11 2.85
N PHE A 138 -1.73 -10.55 1.72
CA PHE A 138 -1.06 -9.66 0.77
C PHE A 138 -2.02 -8.60 0.22
N LEU A 139 -3.20 -9.03 -0.26
CA LEU A 139 -4.17 -8.11 -0.84
C LEU A 139 -4.62 -7.07 0.18
N TYR A 140 -5.02 -7.50 1.38
CA TYR A 140 -5.51 -6.58 2.40
C TYR A 140 -4.42 -5.61 2.90
N THR A 141 -3.19 -6.08 3.09
CA THR A 141 -2.07 -5.18 3.41
C THR A 141 -1.78 -4.19 2.28
N SER A 142 -2.03 -4.54 1.00
CA SER A 142 -2.01 -3.57 -0.10
C SER A 142 -3.14 -2.55 0.01
N HIS A 143 -4.34 -2.96 0.40
CA HIS A 143 -5.47 -2.08 0.62
C HIS A 143 -5.20 -1.03 1.72
N GLU A 144 -4.52 -1.41 2.81
CA GLU A 144 -4.18 -0.50 3.92
C GLU A 144 -3.30 0.69 3.51
N ASN A 145 -2.62 0.63 2.35
CA ASN A 145 -1.80 1.73 1.82
C ASN A 145 -2.60 2.82 1.10
N TYR A 146 -3.90 2.64 0.89
CA TYR A 146 -4.76 3.60 0.20
C TYR A 146 -5.86 4.09 1.12
N THR A 147 -6.09 5.40 1.14
CA THR A 147 -7.25 5.94 1.87
C THR A 147 -8.55 5.60 1.13
N PHE A 148 -9.67 5.69 1.85
CA PHE A 148 -10.97 5.55 1.22
C PHE A 148 -11.18 6.65 0.17
N GLU A 149 -10.72 7.87 0.43
CA GLU A 149 -10.84 9.03 -0.47
C GLU A 149 -10.10 8.83 -1.78
N GLU A 150 -8.87 8.29 -1.74
CA GLU A 150 -8.10 7.93 -2.95
C GLU A 150 -8.86 6.87 -3.78
N ASN A 151 -9.42 5.86 -3.11
CA ASN A 151 -10.23 4.84 -3.78
C ASN A 151 -11.54 5.41 -4.32
N LEU A 152 -12.19 6.34 -3.62
CA LEU A 152 -13.43 6.98 -4.03
C LEU A 152 -13.22 7.83 -5.28
N GLU A 153 -12.16 8.64 -5.32
CA GLU A 153 -11.79 9.44 -6.49
C GLU A 153 -11.67 8.55 -7.74
N ARG A 154 -10.92 7.45 -7.62
CA ARG A 154 -10.79 6.44 -8.67
C ARG A 154 -12.14 5.84 -9.08
N LEU A 155 -12.96 5.46 -8.12
CA LEU A 155 -14.27 4.84 -8.39
C LEU A 155 -15.24 5.82 -9.08
N VAL A 156 -15.20 7.10 -8.73
CA VAL A 156 -15.96 8.18 -9.39
C VAL A 156 -15.53 8.30 -10.85
N GLU A 157 -14.23 8.39 -11.12
CA GLU A 157 -13.69 8.52 -12.48
C GLU A 157 -14.03 7.31 -13.36
N ALA A 158 -13.77 6.09 -12.86
CA ALA A 158 -14.08 4.85 -13.57
C ALA A 158 -15.58 4.66 -13.85
N THR A 159 -16.44 5.23 -13.00
CA THR A 159 -17.89 5.15 -13.15
C THR A 159 -18.45 6.21 -14.11
N ASN A 160 -17.89 7.43 -14.07
CA ASN A 160 -18.40 8.56 -14.86
C ASN A 160 -17.70 8.72 -16.22
N HIS A 161 -16.76 7.82 -16.58
CA HIS A 161 -15.96 7.90 -17.82
C HIS A 161 -15.31 9.28 -18.02
N ILE A 162 -14.94 9.95 -16.94
CA ILE A 162 -14.36 11.29 -16.97
C ILE A 162 -12.94 11.20 -17.55
N ALA A 163 -12.59 12.16 -18.42
CA ALA A 163 -11.26 12.27 -18.99
C ALA A 163 -10.21 12.31 -17.85
N PRO A 164 -9.11 11.56 -17.98
CA PRO A 164 -8.25 11.31 -16.85
C PRO A 164 -7.60 12.59 -16.34
N THR A 165 -7.67 12.82 -15.04
CA THR A 165 -7.03 13.97 -14.40
C THR A 165 -5.56 13.62 -14.10
N GLY A 166 -4.65 14.59 -14.26
CA GLY A 166 -3.20 14.40 -14.07
C GLY A 166 -2.37 14.60 -15.34
N LYS A 167 -1.06 14.77 -15.17
CA LYS A 167 -0.09 14.92 -16.26
C LYS A 167 0.90 13.76 -16.20
N ARG A 168 0.75 12.80 -17.11
CA ARG A 168 1.74 11.75 -17.34
C ARG A 168 3.06 12.40 -17.75
N PHE A 169 4.16 11.97 -17.16
CA PHE A 169 5.47 12.48 -17.53
C PHE A 169 5.86 11.91 -18.90
N SER A 170 6.13 12.77 -19.87
CA SER A 170 6.52 12.36 -21.22
C SER A 170 7.97 12.79 -21.46
N PRO A 171 8.96 11.92 -21.18
CA PRO A 171 10.36 12.28 -21.33
C PRO A 171 10.74 12.47 -22.81
N THR A 172 11.65 13.39 -23.07
CA THR A 172 12.36 13.50 -24.35
C THR A 172 13.37 12.36 -24.52
N GLU A 173 13.92 12.17 -25.72
CA GLU A 173 14.96 11.16 -25.97
C GLU A 173 16.18 11.33 -25.05
N SER A 174 16.64 12.58 -24.85
CA SER A 174 17.74 12.89 -23.92
C SER A 174 17.40 12.53 -22.46
N GLN A 175 16.15 12.77 -22.05
CA GLN A 175 15.67 12.39 -20.73
C GLN A 175 15.57 10.87 -20.57
N ILE A 176 15.17 10.14 -21.61
CA ILE A 176 15.17 8.67 -21.60
C ILE A 176 16.60 8.14 -21.42
N CYS A 177 17.58 8.68 -22.14
CA CYS A 177 18.99 8.34 -21.94
C CYS A 177 19.43 8.63 -20.50
N SER A 178 19.03 9.78 -19.94
CA SER A 178 19.35 10.16 -18.56
C SER A 178 18.73 9.23 -17.53
N ILE A 179 17.48 8.78 -17.75
CA ILE A 179 16.78 7.79 -16.91
C ILE A 179 17.54 6.46 -16.90
N TYR A 180 17.92 5.93 -18.07
CA TYR A 180 18.67 4.68 -18.12
C TYR A 180 20.08 4.81 -17.53
N ASN A 181 20.73 5.96 -17.69
CA ASN A 181 22.01 6.26 -17.05
C ASN A 181 21.90 6.38 -15.52
N ALA A 182 20.70 6.50 -14.95
CA ALA A 182 20.50 6.55 -13.50
C ALA A 182 21.01 5.28 -12.79
N VAL A 183 20.98 4.13 -13.47
CA VAL A 183 21.50 2.87 -12.93
C VAL A 183 23.01 2.99 -12.66
N SER A 184 23.77 3.49 -13.63
CA SER A 184 25.21 3.72 -13.48
C SER A 184 25.52 4.82 -12.47
N ARG A 185 24.71 5.90 -12.43
CA ARG A 185 24.86 6.97 -11.42
C ARG A 185 24.66 6.43 -10.01
N ALA A 186 23.63 5.63 -9.78
CA ALA A 186 23.38 5.01 -8.48
C ALA A 186 24.51 4.06 -8.08
N ALA A 187 25.00 3.23 -9.01
CA ALA A 187 26.14 2.35 -8.75
C ALA A 187 27.41 3.14 -8.38
N SER A 188 27.68 4.25 -9.06
CA SER A 188 28.79 5.16 -8.74
C SER A 188 28.63 5.79 -7.35
N PHE A 189 27.43 6.30 -7.04
CA PHE A 189 27.13 6.91 -5.74
C PHE A 189 27.35 5.95 -4.57
N LEU A 190 26.90 4.70 -4.67
CA LEU A 190 27.06 3.70 -3.60
C LEU A 190 28.52 3.42 -3.22
N HIS A 191 29.48 3.74 -4.09
CA HIS A 191 30.92 3.57 -3.83
C HIS A 191 31.63 4.89 -3.51
N SER A 192 30.89 5.98 -3.36
CA SER A 192 31.44 7.32 -3.16
C SER A 192 31.46 7.72 -1.68
N GLU A 193 32.20 8.79 -1.36
CA GLU A 193 32.25 9.34 0.00
C GLU A 193 30.91 9.96 0.40
N GLU A 194 30.21 10.57 -0.57
CA GLU A 194 28.89 11.18 -0.38
C GLU A 194 27.84 10.19 0.11
N TYR A 195 27.92 8.92 -0.29
CA TYR A 195 27.06 7.87 0.26
C TYR A 195 27.28 7.69 1.77
N GLN A 196 28.53 7.63 2.23
CA GLN A 196 28.83 7.48 3.66
C GLN A 196 28.36 8.70 4.44
N ILE A 197 28.59 9.90 3.91
CA ILE A 197 28.12 11.15 4.52
C ILE A 197 26.59 11.18 4.66
N LEU A 198 25.85 10.73 3.64
CA LEU A 198 24.39 10.66 3.70
C LEU A 198 23.91 9.56 4.66
N ASN A 199 24.54 8.39 4.61
CA ASN A 199 24.20 7.26 5.48
C ASN A 199 24.40 7.63 6.96
N ASP A 200 25.52 8.25 7.31
CA ASP A 200 25.83 8.65 8.68
C ASP A 200 24.91 9.75 9.19
N ASP A 201 24.56 10.72 8.33
CA ASP A 201 23.58 11.77 8.68
C ASP A 201 22.20 11.16 9.02
N LEU A 202 21.70 10.27 8.15
CA LEU A 202 20.42 9.60 8.39
C LEU A 202 20.47 8.68 9.61
N ALA A 203 21.59 8.00 9.88
CA ALA A 203 21.78 7.21 11.09
C ALA A 203 21.74 8.09 12.34
N HIS A 204 22.42 9.25 12.30
CA HIS A 204 22.42 10.20 13.40
C HIS A 204 21.02 10.76 13.68
N ARG A 205 20.27 11.13 12.63
CA ARG A 205 18.88 11.60 12.74
C ARG A 205 17.96 10.58 13.37
N VAL A 206 18.09 9.30 13.00
CA VAL A 206 17.31 8.20 13.62
C VAL A 206 17.70 8.03 15.09
N HIS A 207 18.99 7.99 15.41
CA HIS A 207 19.45 7.81 16.78
C HIS A 207 18.97 8.94 17.71
N ALA A 208 18.90 10.18 17.20
CA ALA A 208 18.41 11.33 17.96
C ALA A 208 16.93 11.24 18.39
N VAL A 209 16.13 10.39 17.75
CA VAL A 209 14.68 10.23 18.01
C VAL A 209 14.28 8.76 18.20
N GLU A 210 15.24 7.91 18.58
CA GLU A 210 15.10 6.46 18.67
C GLU A 210 13.96 6.06 19.63
N SER A 211 13.88 6.72 20.78
CA SER A 211 12.81 6.50 21.78
C SER A 211 11.42 6.80 21.22
N GLU A 212 11.28 7.86 20.44
CA GLU A 212 10.02 8.32 19.89
C GLU A 212 9.57 7.45 18.71
N ILE A 213 10.51 6.98 17.90
CA ILE A 213 10.25 5.98 16.87
C ILE A 213 9.71 4.70 17.52
N ALA A 214 10.31 4.25 18.62
CA ALA A 214 9.86 3.07 19.37
C ALA A 214 8.45 3.25 19.98
N ILE A 215 8.07 4.46 20.38
CA ILE A 215 6.70 4.77 20.83
C ILE A 215 5.74 4.78 19.62
N ALA A 216 6.10 5.49 18.56
CA ALA A 216 5.28 5.64 17.35
C ALA A 216 5.03 4.29 16.64
N ALA A 217 5.93 3.31 16.79
CA ALA A 217 5.79 1.96 16.25
C ALA A 217 4.44 1.28 16.60
N PHE A 218 3.87 1.62 17.76
CA PHE A 218 2.61 1.06 18.28
C PHE A 218 1.36 1.80 17.80
N ILE A 219 1.49 2.83 16.96
CA ILE A 219 0.32 3.47 16.35
C ILE A 219 -0.32 2.49 15.35
N ASP A 220 -1.59 2.13 15.61
CA ASP A 220 -2.34 1.16 14.81
C ASP A 220 -2.54 1.60 13.35
N ASN A 221 -2.72 2.90 13.14
CA ASN A 221 -2.87 3.46 11.80
C ASN A 221 -1.51 3.50 11.10
N VAL A 222 -1.27 2.54 10.20
CA VAL A 222 -0.01 2.37 9.47
C VAL A 222 0.42 3.65 8.73
N ASN A 223 -0.53 4.35 8.09
CA ASN A 223 -0.24 5.57 7.33
C ASN A 223 0.07 6.77 8.24
N LEU A 224 -0.54 6.84 9.42
CA LEU A 224 -0.21 7.85 10.41
C LEU A 224 1.15 7.56 11.04
N ARG A 225 1.41 6.30 11.39
CA ARG A 225 2.67 5.83 11.94
C ARG A 225 3.86 6.16 11.03
N GLY A 226 3.78 5.79 9.75
CA GLY A 226 4.83 6.07 8.77
C GLY A 226 5.15 7.56 8.71
N ARG A 227 4.13 8.40 8.48
CA ARG A 227 4.25 9.86 8.42
C ARG A 227 4.87 10.49 9.66
N ILE A 228 4.55 9.96 10.84
CA ILE A 228 5.12 10.47 12.09
C ILE A 228 6.61 10.13 12.19
N ILE A 229 6.99 8.89 11.86
CA ILE A 229 8.39 8.45 11.91
C ILE A 229 9.22 9.19 10.85
N GLU A 230 8.70 9.32 9.63
CA GLU A 230 9.29 10.15 8.57
C GLU A 230 9.56 11.57 9.07
N TYR A 231 8.54 12.22 9.65
CA TYR A 231 8.66 13.58 10.18
C TYR A 231 9.65 13.71 11.34
N LEU A 232 9.68 12.72 12.25
CA LEU A 232 10.64 12.70 13.36
C LEU A 232 12.09 12.69 12.87
N ILE A 233 12.37 12.01 11.76
CA ILE A 233 13.72 11.88 11.20
C ILE A 233 14.11 13.15 10.43
N THR A 234 13.20 13.70 9.63
CA THR A 234 13.55 14.75 8.64
C THR A 234 13.28 16.17 9.11
N ALA A 235 12.30 16.40 9.99
CA ALA A 235 11.95 17.74 10.43
C ALA A 235 12.96 18.31 11.44
N GLU A 236 13.13 19.64 11.40
CA GLU A 236 13.96 20.42 12.32
C GLU A 236 13.18 21.62 12.91
N ASP A 237 11.84 21.53 12.94
CA ASP A 237 10.95 22.62 13.36
C ASP A 237 10.31 22.43 14.75
N ASP A 238 9.58 23.46 15.20
CA ASP A 238 8.88 23.46 16.48
C ASP A 238 7.77 22.39 16.58
N LEU A 239 7.22 21.95 15.42
CA LEU A 239 6.19 20.92 15.40
C LEU A 239 6.78 19.57 15.80
N LYS A 240 8.06 19.30 15.48
CA LYS A 240 8.77 18.11 15.97
C LYS A 240 8.79 18.05 17.49
N ALA A 241 9.17 19.14 18.17
CA ALA A 241 9.17 19.19 19.64
C ALA A 241 7.76 18.97 20.23
N THR A 242 6.74 19.55 19.60
CA THR A 242 5.34 19.35 19.99
C THR A 242 4.92 17.88 19.85
N LEU A 243 5.28 17.25 18.74
CA LEU A 243 4.94 15.86 18.45
C LEU A 243 5.64 14.90 19.41
N ILE A 244 6.91 15.14 19.73
CA ILE A 244 7.65 14.41 20.77
C ILE A 244 6.89 14.50 22.10
N GLY A 245 6.49 15.72 22.52
CA GLY A 245 5.71 15.92 23.73
C GLY A 245 4.38 15.15 23.73
N CYS A 246 3.67 15.13 22.60
CA CYS A 246 2.42 14.37 22.46
C CYS A 246 2.62 12.85 22.58
N LEU A 247 3.68 12.31 21.97
CA LEU A 247 4.00 10.88 22.05
C LEU A 247 4.31 10.45 23.48
N HIS A 248 5.13 11.21 24.22
CA HIS A 248 5.48 10.89 25.60
C HIS A 248 4.29 11.05 26.56
N ALA A 249 3.43 12.04 26.33
CA ALA A 249 2.25 12.29 27.17
C ALA A 249 1.03 11.42 26.81
N ASN A 250 1.13 10.59 25.76
CA ASN A 250 -0.01 9.87 25.17
C ASN A 250 -1.20 10.81 24.86
N HIS A 251 -0.90 12.01 24.39
CA HIS A 251 -1.87 13.03 24.01
C HIS A 251 -2.27 12.88 22.54
N PRO A 252 -3.42 13.45 22.14
CA PRO A 252 -3.82 13.50 20.74
C PRO A 252 -2.71 14.11 19.87
N LEU A 253 -2.36 13.40 18.80
CA LEU A 253 -1.29 13.80 17.89
C LEU A 253 -1.76 14.96 17.00
N PRO A 254 -0.89 15.96 16.73
CA PRO A 254 -1.21 17.03 15.80
C PRO A 254 -1.38 16.47 14.38
N LYS A 255 -2.08 17.21 13.52
CA LYS A 255 -2.13 16.89 12.10
C LYS A 255 -0.75 17.15 11.49
N VAL A 256 -0.02 16.08 11.21
CA VAL A 256 1.23 16.13 10.44
C VAL A 256 0.85 16.16 8.95
N PHE A 257 1.33 17.19 8.25
CA PHE A 257 1.23 17.29 6.81
C PHE A 257 2.60 16.95 6.23
N THR A 258 2.70 15.82 5.54
CA THR A 258 3.85 15.54 4.67
C THR A 258 3.53 16.08 3.28
N SER A 259 4.47 16.77 2.65
CA SER A 259 4.35 17.21 1.26
C SER A 259 4.31 15.98 0.35
N ASP A 260 3.51 16.04 -0.72
CA ASP A 260 3.42 14.97 -1.73
C ASP A 260 4.64 15.03 -2.67
N ASN A 261 5.84 14.90 -2.12
CA ASN A 261 7.12 14.89 -2.83
C ASN A 261 7.50 13.48 -3.28
N LEU A 262 8.66 13.32 -3.94
CA LEU A 262 9.15 12.00 -4.36
C LEU A 262 9.86 11.26 -3.21
N GLY A 263 10.64 11.99 -2.40
CA GLY A 263 11.27 11.51 -1.18
C GLY A 263 10.96 12.41 0.02
N ASP A 264 11.41 11.97 1.19
CA ASP A 264 11.23 12.66 2.47
C ASP A 264 12.45 13.53 2.83
N TYR A 265 13.61 13.23 2.25
CA TYR A 265 14.87 13.91 2.53
C TYR A 265 15.68 14.11 1.24
N GLU A 266 15.99 15.37 0.95
CA GLU A 266 16.82 15.77 -0.19
C GLU A 266 18.20 16.22 0.30
N ARG A 267 19.24 15.88 -0.47
CA ARG A 267 20.59 16.41 -0.25
C ARG A 267 21.32 16.62 -1.57
N GLU A 268 21.91 17.81 -1.72
CA GLU A 268 22.72 18.17 -2.88
C GLU A 268 24.21 18.01 -2.54
N PHE A 269 24.94 17.38 -3.45
CA PHE A 269 26.39 17.25 -3.49
C PHE A 269 26.90 17.76 -4.85
N ASP A 270 28.22 17.99 -4.96
CA ASP A 270 28.82 18.51 -6.19
C ASP A 270 28.47 17.69 -7.44
N HIS A 271 28.43 16.35 -7.29
CA HIS A 271 28.17 15.42 -8.39
C HIS A 271 26.84 14.66 -8.30
N TYR A 272 26.10 14.80 -7.20
CA TYR A 272 24.89 14.01 -6.93
C TYR A 272 23.79 14.88 -6.36
N LEU A 273 22.57 14.65 -6.82
CA LEU A 273 21.35 15.15 -6.19
C LEU A 273 20.59 13.94 -5.68
N THR A 274 20.49 13.79 -4.36
CA THR A 274 19.85 12.63 -3.75
C THR A 274 18.45 12.97 -3.27
N GLU A 275 17.49 12.12 -3.63
CA GLU A 275 16.15 12.10 -3.05
C GLU A 275 15.99 10.77 -2.30
N THR A 276 15.73 10.84 -1.00
CA THR A 276 15.67 9.68 -0.11
C THR A 276 14.28 9.52 0.46
N ASP A 277 13.66 8.37 0.24
CA ASP A 277 12.35 7.99 0.74
C ASP A 277 12.51 7.04 1.93
N ILE A 278 11.95 7.40 3.08
CA ILE A 278 12.11 6.70 4.35
C ILE A 278 10.98 5.69 4.51
N LYS A 279 11.33 4.40 4.58
CA LYS A 279 10.36 3.32 4.74
C LYS A 279 10.47 2.65 6.10
N THR A 280 9.44 2.82 6.91
CA THR A 280 9.32 2.12 8.19
C THR A 280 8.80 0.69 7.97
N LYS A 281 9.50 -0.31 8.53
CA LYS A 281 9.09 -1.70 8.53
C LYS A 281 9.06 -2.27 9.95
N ILE A 282 7.87 -2.57 10.45
CA ILE A 282 7.71 -3.28 11.72
C ILE A 282 7.86 -4.78 11.44
N LEU A 283 8.94 -5.39 11.91
CA LEU A 283 9.34 -6.75 11.51
C LEU A 283 8.35 -7.83 11.94
N PHE A 284 7.58 -7.59 13.00
CA PHE A 284 6.55 -8.51 13.47
C PHE A 284 5.16 -8.26 12.85
N LEU A 285 5.03 -7.30 11.94
CA LEU A 285 3.79 -7.03 11.21
C LEU A 285 3.96 -7.31 9.71
N SER A 286 3.00 -8.04 9.17
CA SER A 286 2.83 -8.17 7.72
C SER A 286 2.40 -6.82 7.14
N SER A 287 3.28 -6.18 6.37
CA SER A 287 3.01 -4.93 5.66
C SER A 287 3.79 -4.90 4.35
N ASN A 288 3.14 -4.36 3.32
CA ASN A 288 3.70 -4.17 1.99
C ASN A 288 3.62 -2.68 1.65
N PRO A 289 4.58 -1.84 2.06
CA PRO A 289 4.44 -0.40 1.96
C PRO A 289 4.43 0.05 0.49
N LYS A 290 3.60 1.05 0.20
CA LYS A 290 3.68 1.81 -1.05
C LYS A 290 5.06 2.46 -1.15
N ALA A 291 5.70 2.32 -2.29
CA ALA A 291 7.03 2.86 -2.57
C ALA A 291 6.90 4.27 -3.15
N TYR A 292 6.98 4.41 -4.49
CA TYR A 292 7.00 5.71 -5.16
C TYR A 292 6.00 5.81 -6.31
N ASN A 293 5.65 7.05 -6.67
CA ASN A 293 4.92 7.33 -7.91
C ASN A 293 5.84 7.24 -9.11
N ILE A 294 5.44 6.49 -10.15
CA ILE A 294 6.30 6.19 -11.29
C ILE A 294 6.60 7.45 -12.12
N ASP A 295 5.63 8.34 -12.33
CA ASP A 295 5.87 9.56 -13.12
C ASP A 295 6.77 10.56 -12.38
N LYS A 296 6.60 10.71 -11.05
CA LYS A 296 7.50 11.53 -10.23
C LYS A 296 8.93 10.98 -10.25
N LEU A 297 9.07 9.66 -10.10
CA LEU A 297 10.37 9.00 -10.17
C LEU A 297 11.02 9.23 -11.53
N LEU A 298 10.34 8.93 -12.63
CA LEU A 298 10.90 9.08 -13.97
C LEU A 298 11.28 10.54 -14.25
N SER A 299 10.49 11.50 -13.78
CA SER A 299 10.82 12.93 -13.87
C SER A 299 12.12 13.25 -13.14
N PHE A 300 12.30 12.76 -11.91
CA PHE A 300 13.53 12.97 -11.15
C PHE A 300 14.74 12.30 -11.80
N LEU A 301 14.63 11.02 -12.18
CA LEU A 301 15.71 10.28 -12.84
C LEU A 301 16.11 10.86 -14.21
N SER A 302 15.25 11.67 -14.81
CA SER A 302 15.55 12.39 -16.06
C SER A 302 16.48 13.59 -15.87
N THR A 303 16.68 14.04 -14.63
CA THR A 303 17.60 15.13 -14.31
C THR A 303 19.03 14.61 -14.16
N GLU A 304 19.99 15.46 -14.48
CA GLU A 304 21.41 15.16 -14.25
C GLU A 304 21.67 14.99 -12.75
N LYS A 305 22.72 14.22 -12.40
CA LYS A 305 23.15 13.95 -11.01
C LYS A 305 22.14 13.21 -10.12
N SER A 306 20.90 13.00 -10.55
CA SER A 306 19.86 12.34 -9.75
C SER A 306 20.25 10.93 -9.30
N VAL A 307 20.06 10.67 -8.00
CA VAL A 307 20.17 9.36 -7.34
C VAL A 307 18.99 9.20 -6.40
N TYR A 308 18.13 8.22 -6.66
CA TYR A 308 16.98 7.93 -5.80
C TYR A 308 17.30 6.77 -4.84
N LEU A 309 17.04 7.00 -3.57
CA LEU A 309 17.44 6.13 -2.47
C LEU A 309 16.25 5.79 -1.58
N ILE A 310 16.34 4.63 -0.95
CA ILE A 310 15.40 4.17 0.07
C ILE A 310 16.16 4.02 1.36
N TYR A 311 15.65 4.64 2.42
CA TYR A 311 16.17 4.47 3.77
C TYR A 311 15.20 3.64 4.58
N VAL A 312 15.53 2.37 4.79
CA VAL A 312 14.70 1.44 5.54
C VAL A 312 14.96 1.62 7.03
N VAL A 313 13.90 1.83 7.81
CA VAL A 313 13.92 1.86 9.28
C VAL A 313 13.12 0.66 9.77
N ALA A 314 13.82 -0.41 10.12
CA ALA A 314 13.21 -1.63 10.64
C ALA A 314 13.14 -1.60 12.17
N ILE A 315 11.99 -2.02 12.72
CA ILE A 315 11.75 -2.07 14.15
C ILE A 315 11.35 -3.49 14.52
N ASP A 316 12.13 -4.14 15.39
CA ASP A 316 11.83 -5.47 15.88
C ASP A 316 10.84 -5.47 17.06
N LYS A 317 10.50 -6.66 17.56
CA LYS A 317 9.57 -6.85 18.70
C LYS A 317 10.12 -6.31 20.02
N ASP A 318 11.45 -6.22 20.14
CA ASP A 318 12.18 -5.77 21.32
C ASP A 318 12.46 -4.25 21.24
N ARG A 319 11.92 -3.59 20.20
CA ARG A 319 12.07 -2.15 19.88
C ARG A 319 13.48 -1.76 19.45
N THR A 320 14.30 -2.73 19.05
CA THR A 320 15.59 -2.46 18.42
C THR A 320 15.35 -1.91 17.03
N ILE A 321 16.02 -0.80 16.72
CA ILE A 321 15.94 -0.15 15.41
C ILE A 321 17.17 -0.54 14.60
N GLN A 322 16.94 -1.02 13.38
CA GLN A 322 17.98 -1.28 12.40
C GLN A 322 17.70 -0.45 11.16
N THR A 323 18.74 0.16 10.60
CA THR A 323 18.58 1.04 9.43
C THR A 323 19.44 0.61 8.26
N ARG A 324 18.95 0.91 7.05
CA ARG A 324 19.71 0.66 5.82
C ARG A 324 19.41 1.68 4.74
N LEU A 325 20.46 2.32 4.23
CA LEU A 325 20.40 3.15 3.02
C LEU A 325 20.75 2.31 1.79
N CYS A 326 19.81 2.20 0.85
CA CYS A 326 20.03 1.46 -0.39
C CYS A 326 19.47 2.21 -1.60
N SER A 327 19.99 1.88 -2.79
CA SER A 327 19.43 2.37 -4.04
C SER A 327 18.10 1.67 -4.33
N MET A 328 17.17 2.37 -5.01
CA MET A 328 15.99 1.73 -5.60
C MET A 328 16.33 0.56 -6.54
N PHE A 329 17.55 0.51 -7.09
CA PHE A 329 18.04 -0.55 -7.97
C PHE A 329 18.74 -1.68 -7.23
N ASN A 330 18.79 -1.63 -5.89
CA ASN A 330 19.33 -2.71 -5.09
C ASN A 330 18.67 -4.05 -5.45
N ARG A 331 19.47 -5.10 -5.65
CA ARG A 331 18.98 -6.38 -6.16
C ARG A 331 17.86 -6.99 -5.30
N GLN A 332 18.03 -6.99 -3.97
CA GLN A 332 17.04 -7.56 -3.04
C GLN A 332 15.75 -6.76 -3.12
N LEU A 333 15.85 -5.43 -3.03
CA LEU A 333 14.70 -4.54 -3.07
C LEU A 333 13.94 -4.60 -4.41
N LEU A 334 14.68 -4.54 -5.53
CA LEU A 334 14.11 -4.52 -6.88
C LEU A 334 13.35 -5.81 -7.17
N SER A 335 13.88 -6.96 -6.71
CA SER A 335 13.21 -8.26 -6.85
C SER A 335 11.86 -8.33 -6.11
N GLY A 336 11.71 -7.58 -5.02
CA GLY A 336 10.48 -7.45 -4.27
C GLY A 336 9.61 -6.25 -4.67
N THR A 337 10.00 -5.49 -5.70
CA THR A 337 9.25 -4.29 -6.14
C THR A 337 8.21 -4.67 -7.18
N ARG A 338 6.95 -4.33 -6.89
CA ARG A 338 5.82 -4.57 -7.79
C ARG A 338 5.29 -3.26 -8.34
N ILE A 339 5.04 -3.23 -9.64
CA ILE A 339 4.34 -2.13 -10.30
C ILE A 339 2.84 -2.28 -10.01
N MET A 340 2.27 -1.25 -9.39
CA MET A 340 0.85 -1.09 -9.15
C MET A 340 0.34 -0.08 -10.17
N LYS A 341 -0.18 -0.57 -11.29
CA LYS A 341 -0.69 0.30 -12.35
C LYS A 341 -1.86 1.10 -11.81
N HIS A 342 -1.98 2.36 -12.23
CA HIS A 342 -3.21 3.09 -11.93
C HIS A 342 -4.38 2.46 -12.69
N TRP A 343 -5.31 1.87 -11.94
CA TRP A 343 -6.55 1.29 -12.46
C TRP A 343 -7.51 2.40 -12.85
N ALA A 344 -7.76 2.56 -14.16
CA ALA A 344 -8.78 3.40 -14.82
C ALA A 344 -9.14 4.74 -14.13
N GLY A 345 -8.69 5.87 -14.69
CA GLY A 345 -9.17 7.22 -14.31
C GLY A 345 -8.08 8.28 -14.13
N ARG A 346 -6.85 7.89 -13.79
CA ARG A 346 -5.71 8.83 -13.64
C ARG A 346 -4.80 8.81 -14.86
N ASN A 347 -4.37 9.99 -15.31
CA ASN A 347 -3.37 10.13 -16.38
C ASN A 347 -1.96 10.02 -15.78
N SER A 348 -1.68 8.89 -15.14
CA SER A 348 -0.38 8.57 -14.54
C SER A 348 -0.13 7.07 -14.65
N ARG A 349 1.13 6.65 -14.64
CA ARG A 349 1.56 5.26 -14.87
C ARG A 349 1.24 4.31 -13.71
N GLY A 350 1.07 4.84 -12.51
CA GLY A 350 0.92 4.02 -11.31
C GLY A 350 1.87 4.42 -10.21
N VAL A 351 1.92 3.54 -9.22
CA VAL A 351 2.87 3.58 -8.11
C VAL A 351 3.58 2.24 -8.05
N THR A 352 4.62 2.12 -7.25
CA THR A 352 5.24 0.84 -6.92
C THR A 352 4.91 0.45 -5.49
N GLN A 353 5.05 -0.83 -5.17
CA GLN A 353 4.87 -1.38 -3.83
C GLN A 353 5.99 -2.36 -3.52
N TYR A 354 6.53 -2.28 -2.31
CA TYR A 354 7.52 -3.25 -1.84
C TYR A 354 6.83 -4.47 -1.22
N ASP A 355 7.36 -5.65 -1.49
CA ASP A 355 7.16 -6.82 -0.66
C ASP A 355 7.85 -6.61 0.70
N GLY A 356 7.08 -6.72 1.79
CA GLY A 356 7.61 -6.57 3.14
C GLY A 356 8.79 -7.47 3.44
N LYS A 357 8.83 -8.70 2.88
CA LYS A 357 9.93 -9.64 3.07
C LYS A 357 11.21 -9.20 2.37
N ALA A 358 11.09 -8.47 1.25
CA ALA A 358 12.26 -7.92 0.58
C ALA A 358 12.90 -6.81 1.43
N LEU A 359 12.09 -5.98 2.10
CA LEU A 359 12.57 -4.96 3.05
C LEU A 359 13.23 -5.59 4.28
N GLU A 360 12.65 -6.65 4.82
CA GLU A 360 13.25 -7.44 5.92
C GLU A 360 14.64 -7.97 5.50
N SER A 361 14.73 -8.59 4.33
CA SER A 361 15.98 -9.14 3.78
C SER A 361 17.07 -8.08 3.57
N VAL A 362 16.70 -6.88 3.08
CA VAL A 362 17.62 -5.75 2.90
C VAL A 362 18.28 -5.33 4.21
N VAL A 363 17.55 -5.39 5.33
CA VAL A 363 18.08 -4.99 6.63
C VAL A 363 18.90 -6.10 7.27
N GLU A 364 18.40 -7.35 7.25
CA GLU A 364 19.06 -8.48 7.92
C GLU A 364 20.32 -8.96 7.20
N ASN A 365 20.30 -9.01 5.86
CA ASN A 365 21.35 -9.62 5.05
C ASN A 365 21.65 -8.74 3.85
N PHE A 366 22.09 -7.51 4.10
CA PHE A 366 22.24 -6.52 3.05
C PHE A 366 23.28 -6.89 2.00
N ASP A 367 22.85 -6.92 0.75
CA ASP A 367 23.69 -7.00 -0.43
C ASP A 367 23.76 -5.61 -1.08
N PHE A 368 24.96 -5.05 -1.25
CA PHE A 368 25.16 -3.74 -1.90
C PHE A 368 24.96 -3.80 -3.43
N SER A 369 24.76 -4.98 -4.02
CA SER A 369 24.76 -5.16 -5.47
C SER A 369 23.55 -4.52 -6.17
N ILE A 370 23.83 -3.98 -7.35
CA ILE A 370 22.86 -3.61 -8.37
C ILE A 370 23.05 -4.58 -9.54
N ASP A 371 21.97 -5.18 -10.00
CA ASP A 371 21.94 -5.92 -11.27
C ASP A 371 21.53 -4.93 -12.38
N PRO A 372 22.47 -4.51 -13.25
CA PRO A 372 22.17 -3.50 -14.26
C PRO A 372 21.08 -3.96 -15.22
N ASP A 373 21.09 -5.23 -15.65
CA ASP A 373 20.11 -5.73 -16.62
C ASP A 373 18.71 -5.76 -16.00
N ALA A 374 18.58 -6.20 -14.75
CA ALA A 374 17.31 -6.16 -14.03
C ALA A 374 16.81 -4.72 -13.83
N ALA A 375 17.69 -3.80 -13.47
CA ALA A 375 17.37 -2.39 -13.27
C ALA A 375 16.92 -1.70 -14.57
N GLN A 376 17.63 -1.94 -15.69
CA GLN A 376 17.27 -1.43 -17.00
C GLN A 376 15.91 -1.97 -17.45
N ASN A 377 15.68 -3.29 -17.30
CA ASN A 377 14.40 -3.92 -17.62
C ASN A 377 13.25 -3.34 -16.80
N PHE A 378 13.47 -3.06 -15.52
CA PHE A 378 12.48 -2.41 -14.67
C PHE A 378 12.16 -0.99 -15.15
N LEU A 379 13.16 -0.18 -15.48
CA LEU A 379 12.95 1.17 -16.04
C LEU A 379 12.19 1.12 -17.37
N SER A 380 12.52 0.18 -18.26
CA SER A 380 11.78 -0.04 -19.50
C SER A 380 10.32 -0.43 -19.22
N ALA A 381 10.08 -1.30 -18.25
CA ALA A 381 8.73 -1.66 -17.84
C ALA A 381 7.95 -0.44 -17.35
N CYS A 382 8.55 0.42 -16.52
CA CYS A 382 7.95 1.68 -16.07
C CYS A 382 7.65 2.63 -17.23
N LEU A 383 8.58 2.85 -18.16
CA LEU A 383 8.40 3.78 -19.29
C LEU A 383 7.24 3.35 -20.22
N ASN A 384 7.06 2.03 -20.38
CA ASN A 384 6.10 1.41 -21.31
C ASN A 384 4.68 1.22 -20.75
N LEU A 385 4.44 1.51 -19.46
CA LEU A 385 3.09 1.74 -18.91
C LEU A 385 2.56 3.05 -19.49
#